data_AF-A0AAW3HIR5-F1
#
_entry.id   AF-A0AAW3HIR5-F1
#
_cell.length_a   1.000
_cell.length_b   1.000
_cell.length_c   1.000
_cell.angle_alpha   90.00
_cell.angle_beta   90.00
_cell.angle_gamma   90.00
#
_symmetry.space_group_name_H-M   'P 1'
#
loop_
_entity.id
_entity.type
_entity.pdbx_description
1 polymer ?
#
loop_
_entity_poly.entity_id
_entity_poly.type
_entity_poly.pdbx_seq_one_letter_code
_entity_poly.pdbx_strand_id
1 'polypeptide(L)'
;MSNSFSARIERMKSRRKGTFDQLNVARESISNQRIDGLENYALLEGFLDLNESWETRGKQDSATRYVIGAMQPVDNRYTEISFETAKRIENQLVKKLDLNLEFRVQGSVPLDIHIKSFSDVDLLIIDTQMLIYDSDGIGRYTPTNKNDGDIILELRDATRDALKATFPAADVDDNNAKSLRITGGSLQREVDVVPSIWWDTKEYQHTKDVDQRGVTIIDKNTRQRIYNLPFLHIKRIKDKCDQCNGGLRKSIRFLKTLKADSEAEGTKIELSSYDIASLMYHADGNNLRHSQYYELAVLVETHRWLNYLAQNPNAAMLLYVPNGTRKIIDKNETFAELLKLTGMVNSIVTEVLREITGQPTEYYTPAKGILLIKQAVY
;
A
#
# COMPACT_ATOMS: atom_id res chain seq x y z
N MET A 1 2.79 16.10 28.56
CA MET A 1 1.64 16.51 27.71
C MET A 1 0.73 15.31 27.62
N SER A 2 -0.56 15.47 27.89
CA SER A 2 -1.54 14.39 27.70
C SER A 2 -1.52 14.01 26.22
N ASN A 3 -0.93 12.87 25.88
CA ASN A 3 -0.98 12.29 24.54
C ASN A 3 -2.37 11.68 24.36
N SER A 4 -3.38 12.54 24.19
CA SER A 4 -4.74 12.08 23.93
C SER A 4 -4.76 11.33 22.60
N PHE A 5 -5.15 10.05 22.63
CA PHE A 5 -5.40 9.27 21.43
C PHE A 5 -6.53 9.87 20.60
N SER A 6 -7.38 10.73 21.18
CA SER A 6 -8.39 11.51 20.43
C SER A 6 -7.79 12.23 19.22
N ALA A 7 -6.63 12.87 19.35
CA ALA A 7 -6.01 13.59 18.23
C ALA A 7 -5.54 12.63 17.11
N ARG A 8 -4.98 11.48 17.48
CA ARG A 8 -4.60 10.40 16.53
C ARG A 8 -5.83 9.78 15.85
N ILE A 9 -6.89 9.55 16.61
CA ILE A 9 -8.17 9.05 16.11
C ILE A 9 -8.76 10.01 15.09
N GLU A 10 -8.82 11.32 15.38
CA GLU A 10 -9.37 12.31 14.45
C GLU A 10 -8.53 12.46 13.18
N ARG A 11 -7.18 12.42 13.28
CA ARG A 11 -6.33 12.37 12.08
C ARG A 11 -6.56 11.11 11.25
N MET A 12 -6.72 9.96 11.91
CA MET A 12 -7.05 8.70 11.23
C MET A 12 -8.41 8.79 10.52
N LYS A 13 -9.45 9.33 11.17
CA LYS A 13 -10.75 9.57 10.53
C LYS A 13 -10.63 10.50 9.34
N SER A 14 -9.92 11.62 9.48
CA SER A 14 -9.70 12.58 8.39
C SER A 14 -9.02 11.91 7.18
N ARG A 15 -8.00 11.08 7.38
CA ARG A 15 -7.36 10.31 6.29
C ARG A 15 -8.33 9.34 5.60
N ARG A 16 -9.31 8.79 6.33
CA ARG A 16 -10.29 7.78 5.85
C ARG A 16 -11.60 8.40 5.35
N LYS A 17 -11.90 9.66 5.65
CA LYS A 17 -13.03 10.38 5.05
C LYS A 17 -12.62 11.17 3.80
N GLY A 18 -11.35 11.55 3.70
CA GLY A 18 -10.86 12.41 2.62
C GLY A 18 -11.01 13.89 2.95
N THR A 19 -10.34 14.74 2.18
CA THR A 19 -10.42 16.19 2.32
C THR A 19 -11.68 16.75 1.66
N PHE A 20 -12.07 17.98 2.01
CA PHE A 20 -13.21 18.66 1.39
C PHE A 20 -13.08 18.72 -0.15
N ASP A 21 -11.88 19.02 -0.66
CA ASP A 21 -11.63 19.07 -2.11
C ASP A 21 -11.78 17.71 -2.77
N GLN A 22 -11.27 16.65 -2.13
CA GLN A 22 -11.43 15.27 -2.61
C GLN A 22 -12.90 14.84 -2.65
N LEU A 23 -13.68 15.24 -1.64
CA LEU A 23 -15.12 15.01 -1.58
C LEU A 23 -15.87 15.81 -2.66
N ASN A 24 -15.46 17.05 -2.93
CA ASN A 24 -16.05 17.86 -3.99
C ASN A 24 -15.75 17.28 -5.37
N VAL A 25 -14.50 16.92 -5.66
CA VAL A 25 -14.13 16.24 -6.92
C VAL A 25 -14.93 14.95 -7.07
N ALA A 26 -15.10 14.18 -5.99
CA ALA A 26 -15.95 13.00 -6.01
C ALA A 26 -17.38 13.36 -6.43
N ARG A 27 -18.01 14.33 -5.75
CA ARG A 27 -19.39 14.83 -6.01
C ARG A 27 -19.58 15.43 -7.42
N GLU A 28 -18.65 16.27 -7.88
CA GLU A 28 -18.69 16.86 -9.21
C GLU A 28 -18.56 15.79 -10.30
N SER A 29 -17.72 14.78 -10.07
CA SER A 29 -17.60 13.64 -10.98
C SER A 29 -18.90 12.84 -11.09
N ILE A 30 -19.73 12.81 -10.04
CA ILE A 30 -21.08 12.23 -10.07
C ILE A 30 -21.99 13.06 -10.99
N SER A 31 -21.97 14.37 -10.83
CA SER A 31 -22.90 15.29 -11.53
C SER A 31 -22.64 15.40 -13.04
N ASN A 32 -21.40 15.19 -13.48
CA ASN A 32 -20.96 15.47 -14.85
C ASN A 32 -20.98 14.24 -15.79
N GLN A 33 -21.42 13.06 -15.36
CA GLN A 33 -21.44 11.85 -16.20
C GLN A 33 -22.82 11.54 -16.80
N ARG A 34 -22.82 11.22 -18.11
CA ARG A 34 -23.95 10.61 -18.82
C ARG A 34 -23.97 9.09 -18.56
N ILE A 35 -25.03 8.64 -17.88
CA ILE A 35 -25.59 7.26 -17.79
C ILE A 35 -24.67 6.13 -17.27
N ASP A 36 -23.39 6.04 -17.63
CA ASP A 36 -22.49 4.99 -17.10
C ASP A 36 -21.97 5.37 -15.70
N GLY A 37 -22.21 4.53 -14.68
CA GLY A 37 -21.61 4.66 -13.34
C GLY A 37 -22.37 5.49 -12.30
N LEU A 38 -23.52 6.10 -12.65
CA LEU A 38 -24.34 6.91 -11.73
C LEU A 38 -24.75 6.16 -10.43
N GLU A 39 -25.08 4.87 -10.54
CA GLU A 39 -25.45 4.02 -9.39
C GLU A 39 -24.29 3.88 -8.40
N ASN A 40 -23.08 3.67 -8.92
CA ASN A 40 -21.83 3.53 -8.16
C ASN A 40 -21.44 4.83 -7.43
N TYR A 41 -21.92 5.98 -7.92
CA TYR A 41 -21.65 7.29 -7.35
C TYR A 41 -22.65 7.70 -6.25
N ALA A 42 -23.94 7.44 -6.46
CA ALA A 42 -24.95 7.63 -5.41
C ALA A 42 -24.64 6.78 -4.16
N LEU A 43 -24.05 5.59 -4.36
CA LEU A 43 -23.54 4.76 -3.27
C LEU A 43 -22.44 5.46 -2.48
N LEU A 44 -21.44 6.06 -3.15
CA LEU A 44 -20.35 6.77 -2.47
C LEU A 44 -20.88 7.90 -1.58
N GLU A 45 -21.84 8.70 -2.06
CA GLU A 45 -22.46 9.78 -1.29
C GLU A 45 -23.11 9.26 0.00
N GLY A 46 -23.77 8.11 -0.05
CA GLY A 46 -24.28 7.41 1.13
C GLY A 46 -23.20 6.95 2.11
N PHE A 47 -21.99 6.64 1.64
CA PHE A 47 -20.85 6.25 2.49
C PHE A 47 -20.08 7.43 3.09
N LEU A 48 -20.20 8.65 2.55
CA LEU A 48 -19.44 9.81 3.05
C LEU A 48 -19.83 10.17 4.49
N ASP A 49 -21.09 9.95 4.86
CA ASP A 49 -21.67 10.34 6.15
C ASP A 49 -21.79 9.17 7.15
N LEU A 50 -21.46 7.94 6.75
CA LEU A 50 -21.51 6.78 7.62
C LEU A 50 -20.26 6.69 8.51
N ASN A 51 -20.49 6.49 9.81
CA ASN A 51 -19.40 6.16 10.73
C ASN A 51 -18.93 4.74 10.46
N GLU A 52 -17.62 4.55 10.45
CA GLU A 52 -17.06 3.21 10.29
C GLU A 52 -17.28 2.37 11.55
N SER A 53 -17.43 1.05 11.39
CA SER A 53 -17.77 0.15 12.51
C SER A 53 -16.75 0.19 13.67
N TRP A 54 -15.49 0.51 13.39
CA TRP A 54 -14.47 0.65 14.42
C TRP A 54 -14.65 1.89 15.30
N GLU A 55 -15.37 2.90 14.82
CA GLU A 55 -15.54 4.17 15.53
C GLU A 55 -16.29 4.00 16.85
N THR A 56 -17.06 2.94 17.04
CA THR A 56 -17.78 2.69 18.31
C THR A 56 -17.04 1.72 19.23
N ARG A 57 -15.87 1.20 18.84
CA ARG A 57 -15.16 0.11 19.54
C ARG A 57 -14.18 0.65 20.58
N GLY A 58 -14.67 0.90 21.79
CA GLY A 58 -13.90 1.43 22.92
C GLY A 58 -14.33 2.83 23.35
N LYS A 59 -13.60 3.42 24.30
CA LYS A 59 -13.88 4.78 24.81
C LYS A 59 -13.51 5.86 23.78
N GLN A 60 -13.97 7.10 24.00
CA GLN A 60 -13.69 8.21 23.08
C GLN A 60 -12.19 8.47 22.92
N ASP A 61 -11.47 8.63 24.04
CA ASP A 61 -10.02 8.73 24.11
C ASP A 61 -9.43 7.37 24.53
N SER A 62 -9.11 6.53 23.55
CA SER A 62 -8.77 5.12 23.79
C SER A 62 -7.63 4.67 22.88
N ALA A 63 -6.57 4.15 23.50
CA ALA A 63 -5.47 3.50 22.81
C ALA A 63 -5.97 2.26 22.04
N THR A 64 -6.88 1.51 22.67
CA THR A 64 -7.51 0.32 22.10
C THR A 64 -8.30 0.66 20.84
N ARG A 65 -9.15 1.69 20.90
CA ARG A 65 -9.93 2.18 19.74
C ARG A 65 -9.03 2.63 18.60
N TYR A 66 -7.98 3.39 18.91
CA TYR A 66 -7.01 3.82 17.91
C TYR A 66 -6.35 2.63 17.20
N VAL A 67 -5.86 1.65 17.95
CA VAL A 67 -5.22 0.44 17.38
C VAL A 67 -6.19 -0.32 16.48
N ILE A 68 -7.43 -0.54 16.94
CA ILE A 68 -8.43 -1.29 16.18
C ILE A 68 -8.78 -0.58 14.88
N GLY A 69 -9.03 0.72 14.93
CA GLY A 69 -9.29 1.52 13.73
C GLY A 69 -8.11 1.51 12.77
N ALA A 70 -6.88 1.62 13.29
CA ALA A 70 -5.66 1.59 12.49
C ALA A 70 -5.42 0.24 11.79
N MET A 71 -5.98 -0.85 12.32
CA MET A 71 -5.92 -2.19 11.72
C MET A 71 -7.00 -2.43 10.65
N GLN A 72 -8.12 -1.69 10.69
CA GLN A 72 -9.21 -1.92 9.74
C GLN A 72 -8.84 -1.47 8.32
N PRO A 73 -9.28 -2.22 7.28
CA PRO A 73 -9.22 -1.71 5.90
C PRO A 73 -10.08 -0.46 5.78
N VAL A 74 -9.76 0.42 4.84
CA VAL A 74 -10.72 1.48 4.45
C VAL A 74 -11.98 0.85 3.85
N ASP A 75 -13.08 1.60 3.77
CA ASP A 75 -14.30 1.06 3.17
C ASP A 75 -14.06 0.55 1.74
N ASN A 76 -14.62 -0.62 1.43
CA ASN A 76 -14.38 -1.31 0.17
C ASN A 76 -14.78 -0.46 -1.04
N ARG A 77 -15.80 0.40 -0.92
CA ARG A 77 -16.21 1.29 -2.02
C ARG A 77 -15.09 2.23 -2.44
N TYR A 78 -14.29 2.75 -1.49
CA TYR A 78 -13.15 3.59 -1.82
C TYR A 78 -12.06 2.84 -2.59
N THR A 79 -11.88 1.55 -2.28
CA THR A 79 -10.95 0.66 -2.97
C THR A 79 -11.42 0.37 -4.40
N GLU A 80 -12.71 0.08 -4.58
CA GLU A 80 -13.33 -0.14 -5.90
C GLU A 80 -13.16 1.08 -6.80
N ILE A 81 -13.39 2.28 -6.29
CA ILE A 81 -13.20 3.53 -7.04
C ILE A 81 -11.76 3.69 -7.54
N SER A 82 -10.77 3.24 -6.78
CA SER A 82 -9.38 3.25 -7.23
C SER A 82 -9.18 2.35 -8.46
N PHE A 83 -9.81 1.17 -8.49
CA PHE A 83 -9.79 0.30 -9.67
C PHE A 83 -10.62 0.87 -10.84
N GLU A 84 -11.79 1.45 -10.58
CA GLU A 84 -12.63 2.12 -11.59
C GLU A 84 -11.88 3.29 -12.24
N THR A 85 -11.16 4.09 -11.45
CA THR A 85 -10.35 5.21 -11.93
C THR A 85 -9.20 4.72 -12.82
N ALA A 86 -8.48 3.67 -12.41
CA ALA A 86 -7.47 3.04 -13.25
C ALA A 86 -8.05 2.51 -14.57
N LYS A 87 -9.21 1.83 -14.50
CA LYS A 87 -9.88 1.28 -15.68
C LYS A 87 -10.34 2.37 -16.64
N ARG A 88 -10.76 3.53 -16.11
CA ARG A 88 -11.11 4.70 -16.92
C ARG A 88 -9.91 5.22 -17.69
N ILE A 89 -8.74 5.33 -17.07
CA ILE A 89 -7.50 5.74 -17.73
C ILE A 89 -7.10 4.72 -18.81
N GLU A 90 -7.11 3.43 -18.48
CA GLU A 90 -6.87 2.33 -19.43
C GLU A 90 -7.76 2.45 -20.66
N ASN A 91 -9.09 2.55 -20.48
CA ASN A 91 -10.05 2.62 -21.58
C ASN A 91 -9.83 3.81 -22.52
N GLN A 92 -9.24 4.89 -22.03
CA GLN A 92 -8.89 6.06 -22.82
C GLN A 92 -7.56 5.88 -23.55
N LEU A 93 -6.53 5.39 -22.86
CA LEU A 93 -5.20 5.19 -23.44
C LEU A 93 -5.20 4.13 -24.55
N VAL A 94 -5.94 3.03 -24.39
CA VAL A 94 -6.10 2.00 -25.45
C VAL A 94 -6.71 2.58 -26.73
N LYS A 95 -7.56 3.60 -26.64
CA LYS A 95 -8.19 4.24 -27.82
C LYS A 95 -7.28 5.27 -28.49
N LYS A 96 -6.31 5.82 -27.75
CA LYS A 96 -5.47 6.93 -28.20
C LYS A 96 -4.10 6.48 -28.69
N LEU A 97 -3.61 5.35 -28.18
CA LEU A 97 -2.31 4.81 -28.50
C LEU A 97 -2.49 3.60 -29.42
N ASP A 98 -1.86 3.64 -30.59
CA ASP A 98 -1.82 2.52 -31.54
C ASP A 98 -0.71 1.52 -31.15
N LEU A 99 -0.86 0.93 -29.97
CA LEU A 99 0.10 0.00 -29.36
C LEU A 99 -0.64 -1.21 -28.76
N ASN A 100 0.06 -2.33 -28.61
CA ASN A 100 -0.45 -3.47 -27.85
C ASN A 100 -0.16 -3.24 -26.37
N LEU A 101 -1.17 -2.80 -25.61
CA LEU A 101 -1.01 -2.38 -24.24
C LEU A 101 -1.71 -3.32 -23.26
N GLU A 102 -1.01 -3.64 -22.18
CA GLU A 102 -1.58 -4.25 -20.99
C GLU A 102 -1.50 -3.29 -19.80
N PHE A 103 -2.50 -3.35 -18.93
CA PHE A 103 -2.57 -2.51 -17.74
C PHE A 103 -2.62 -3.36 -16.49
N ARG A 104 -1.88 -2.95 -15.45
CA ARG A 104 -1.88 -3.63 -14.15
C ARG A 104 -1.78 -2.63 -13.00
N VAL A 105 -2.67 -2.76 -12.02
CA VAL A 105 -2.57 -1.98 -10.78
C VAL A 105 -1.58 -2.66 -9.82
N GLN A 106 -0.66 -1.89 -9.25
CA GLN A 106 0.31 -2.36 -8.25
C GLN A 106 0.21 -1.55 -6.95
N GLY A 107 1.13 -1.80 -6.03
CA GLY A 107 1.23 -1.02 -4.78
C GLY A 107 0.23 -1.43 -3.71
N SER A 108 -0.23 -0.44 -2.93
CA SER A 108 -0.96 -0.69 -1.68
C SER A 108 -2.45 -0.99 -1.85
N VAL A 109 -3.06 -0.53 -2.95
CA VAL A 109 -4.48 -0.76 -3.30
C VAL A 109 -4.77 -2.24 -3.54
N PRO A 110 -4.07 -2.96 -4.45
CA PRO A 110 -4.35 -4.38 -4.71
C PRO A 110 -4.03 -5.30 -3.53
N LEU A 111 -3.31 -4.80 -2.53
CA LEU A 111 -3.01 -5.48 -1.27
C LEU A 111 -4.00 -5.15 -0.14
N ASP A 112 -4.91 -4.20 -0.32
CA ASP A 112 -5.78 -3.69 0.75
C ASP A 112 -4.96 -3.25 1.98
N ILE A 113 -3.79 -2.64 1.79
CA ILE A 113 -2.96 -2.12 2.91
C ILE A 113 -2.87 -0.60 2.91
N HIS A 114 -3.68 0.06 2.08
CA HIS A 114 -3.77 1.50 2.03
C HIS A 114 -4.57 2.02 3.24
N ILE A 115 -4.24 3.23 3.70
CA ILE A 115 -4.78 3.81 4.94
C ILE A 115 -5.52 5.14 4.70
N LYS A 116 -5.64 5.53 3.43
CA LYS A 116 -6.35 6.72 2.97
C LYS A 116 -7.45 6.28 2.01
N SER A 117 -8.63 6.86 2.11
CA SER A 117 -9.74 6.50 1.21
C SER A 117 -9.52 7.02 -0.21
N PHE A 118 -8.87 8.17 -0.33
CA PHE A 118 -8.37 8.71 -1.58
C PHE A 118 -6.89 8.36 -1.72
N SER A 119 -6.58 7.06 -1.80
CA SER A 119 -5.20 6.60 -2.03
C SER A 119 -4.83 6.65 -3.49
N ASP A 120 -3.60 7.07 -3.75
CA ASP A 120 -2.99 7.10 -5.07
C ASP A 120 -2.94 5.69 -5.67
N VAL A 121 -3.12 5.62 -6.99
CA VAL A 121 -3.15 4.35 -7.72
C VAL A 121 -1.89 4.22 -8.56
N ASP A 122 -1.10 3.20 -8.30
CA ASP A 122 0.05 2.86 -9.13
C ASP A 122 -0.41 2.00 -10.33
N LEU A 123 -0.50 2.59 -11.52
CA LEU A 123 -0.95 1.93 -12.74
C LEU A 123 0.22 1.67 -13.69
N LEU A 124 0.59 0.41 -13.88
CA LEU A 124 1.51 0.01 -14.94
C LEU A 124 0.80 0.08 -16.29
N ILE A 125 1.41 0.76 -17.27
CA ILE A 125 1.12 0.63 -18.69
C ILE A 125 2.27 -0.13 -19.33
N ILE A 126 1.95 -1.31 -19.88
CA ILE A 126 2.91 -2.29 -20.34
C ILE A 126 2.77 -2.43 -21.84
N ASP A 127 3.77 -2.00 -22.61
CA ASP A 127 3.84 -2.34 -24.03
C ASP A 127 4.24 -3.81 -24.18
N THR A 128 3.39 -4.58 -24.87
CA THR A 128 3.58 -6.02 -25.08
C THR A 128 4.18 -6.36 -26.43
N GLN A 129 4.51 -5.37 -27.27
CA GLN A 129 5.18 -5.60 -28.55
C GLN A 129 6.64 -6.04 -28.36
N MET A 130 7.22 -5.78 -27.20
CA MET A 130 8.55 -6.20 -26.80
C MET A 130 8.59 -6.63 -25.34
N LEU A 131 9.57 -7.45 -24.98
CA LEU A 131 9.90 -7.81 -23.62
C LEU A 131 11.43 -7.92 -23.45
N ILE A 132 11.87 -7.93 -22.20
CA ILE A 132 13.21 -8.39 -21.81
C ILE A 132 13.08 -9.78 -21.22
N TYR A 133 14.13 -10.60 -21.29
CA TYR A 133 14.14 -11.93 -20.69
C TYR A 133 15.49 -12.24 -20.05
N ASP A 134 15.48 -13.11 -19.05
CA ASP A 134 16.71 -13.66 -18.49
C ASP A 134 17.31 -14.69 -19.43
N SER A 135 18.56 -14.47 -19.86
CA SER A 135 19.24 -15.31 -20.86
C SER A 135 19.59 -16.71 -20.38
N ASP A 136 19.59 -16.95 -19.07
CA ASP A 136 19.84 -18.26 -18.46
C ASP A 136 18.55 -19.06 -18.19
N GLY A 137 17.40 -18.56 -18.64
CA GLY A 137 16.13 -19.28 -18.64
C GLY A 137 15.95 -20.20 -19.86
N ILE A 138 14.83 -20.94 -19.87
CA ILE A 138 14.52 -21.95 -20.91
C ILE A 138 13.71 -21.40 -22.10
N GLY A 139 13.39 -20.11 -22.10
CA GLY A 139 12.58 -19.46 -23.10
C GLY A 139 13.29 -19.37 -24.45
N ARG A 140 12.50 -19.39 -25.52
CA ARG A 140 12.98 -19.16 -26.90
C ARG A 140 12.39 -17.85 -27.39
N TYR A 141 13.27 -16.90 -27.73
CA TYR A 141 12.89 -15.55 -28.12
C TYR A 141 13.54 -15.17 -29.45
N THR A 142 12.89 -14.28 -30.19
CA THR A 142 13.45 -13.70 -31.41
C THR A 142 14.02 -12.33 -31.07
N PRO A 143 15.32 -12.09 -31.32
CA PRO A 143 15.93 -10.80 -31.02
C PRO A 143 15.34 -9.70 -31.91
N THR A 144 15.31 -8.49 -31.37
CA THR A 144 14.95 -7.25 -32.09
C THR A 144 16.12 -6.27 -32.03
N ASN A 145 16.19 -5.36 -33.00
CA ASN A 145 17.17 -4.27 -33.01
C ASN A 145 16.67 -3.03 -32.26
N LYS A 146 15.44 -3.05 -31.75
CA LYS A 146 14.88 -1.94 -30.97
C LYS A 146 15.52 -1.90 -29.58
N ASN A 147 15.73 -0.68 -29.06
CA ASN A 147 16.21 -0.46 -27.71
C ASN A 147 15.02 -0.36 -26.75
N ASP A 148 15.01 -1.18 -25.70
CA ASP A 148 14.01 -1.12 -24.61
C ASP A 148 13.97 0.24 -23.91
N GLY A 149 15.16 0.85 -23.78
CA GLY A 149 15.39 2.22 -23.34
C GLY A 149 14.46 3.22 -23.99
N ASP A 150 14.60 3.26 -25.31
CA ASP A 150 13.89 4.20 -26.16
C ASP A 150 12.40 3.86 -26.20
N ILE A 151 12.02 2.58 -26.27
CA ILE A 151 10.60 2.16 -26.25
C ILE A 151 9.88 2.62 -24.99
N ILE A 152 10.45 2.43 -23.80
CA ILE A 152 9.77 2.82 -22.54
C ILE A 152 9.64 4.34 -22.45
N LEU A 153 10.64 5.10 -22.95
CA LEU A 153 10.59 6.56 -22.99
C LEU A 153 9.60 7.08 -24.05
N GLU A 154 9.55 6.46 -25.23
CA GLU A 154 8.55 6.73 -26.27
C GLU A 154 7.14 6.45 -25.76
N LEU A 155 6.93 5.32 -25.06
CA LEU A 155 5.68 4.98 -24.40
C LEU A 155 5.31 6.04 -23.36
N ARG A 156 6.28 6.52 -22.57
CA ARG A 156 6.06 7.61 -21.60
C ARG A 156 5.59 8.88 -22.30
N ASP A 157 6.29 9.30 -23.35
CA ASP A 157 5.98 10.53 -24.07
C ASP A 157 4.59 10.46 -24.72
N ALA A 158 4.30 9.35 -25.41
CA ALA A 158 3.00 9.10 -26.01
C ALA A 158 1.87 9.04 -24.96
N THR A 159 2.12 8.40 -23.81
CA THR A 159 1.17 8.34 -22.69
C THR A 159 0.89 9.73 -22.12
N ARG A 160 1.92 10.55 -21.89
CA ARG A 160 1.76 11.92 -21.39
C ARG A 160 0.86 12.74 -22.31
N ASP A 161 1.12 12.69 -23.60
CA ASP A 161 0.39 13.49 -24.59
C ASP A 161 -1.06 12.99 -24.72
N ALA A 162 -1.27 11.67 -24.70
CA ALA A 162 -2.60 11.06 -24.69
C ALA A 162 -3.40 11.40 -23.42
N LEU A 163 -2.76 11.41 -22.25
CA LEU A 163 -3.38 11.82 -20.98
C LEU A 163 -3.83 13.28 -21.04
N LYS A 164 -2.96 14.20 -21.46
CA LYS A 164 -3.29 15.62 -21.60
C LYS A 164 -4.43 15.86 -22.59
N ALA A 165 -4.43 15.16 -23.72
CA ALA A 165 -5.47 15.28 -24.73
C ALA A 165 -6.83 14.73 -24.25
N THR A 166 -6.83 13.69 -23.41
CA THR A 166 -8.05 12.98 -23.02
C THR A 166 -8.65 13.49 -21.71
N PHE A 167 -7.82 14.03 -20.82
CA PHE A 167 -8.22 14.61 -19.55
C PHE A 167 -7.77 16.07 -19.47
N PRO A 168 -8.32 16.98 -20.32
CA PRO A 168 -7.84 18.36 -20.43
C PRO A 168 -8.04 19.19 -19.16
N ALA A 169 -8.94 18.77 -18.25
CA ALA A 169 -9.17 19.41 -16.95
C ALA A 169 -8.32 18.80 -15.82
N ALA A 170 -7.58 17.73 -16.09
CA ALA A 170 -6.66 17.12 -15.13
C ALA A 170 -5.24 17.66 -15.35
N ASP A 171 -4.48 17.75 -14.26
CA ASP A 171 -3.06 18.05 -14.31
C ASP A 171 -2.26 16.77 -14.57
N VAL A 172 -1.29 16.84 -15.49
CA VAL A 172 -0.39 15.73 -15.84
C VAL A 172 1.04 16.16 -15.51
N ASP A 173 1.50 15.72 -14.35
CA ASP A 173 2.81 15.97 -13.79
C ASP A 173 3.83 14.91 -14.27
N ASP A 174 4.85 15.38 -14.98
CA ASP A 174 5.97 14.58 -15.50
C ASP A 174 7.27 14.91 -14.74
N ASN A 175 7.24 15.30 -13.46
CA ASN A 175 8.47 15.55 -12.72
C ASN A 175 9.11 14.28 -12.14
N ASN A 176 8.31 13.28 -11.77
CA ASN A 176 8.82 12.01 -11.26
C ASN A 176 9.62 11.29 -12.35
N ALA A 177 10.80 10.76 -12.00
CA ALA A 177 11.68 10.12 -12.98
C ALA A 177 11.12 8.81 -13.56
N LYS A 178 10.15 8.18 -12.89
CA LYS A 178 9.71 6.79 -13.13
C LYS A 178 8.22 6.69 -13.48
N SER A 179 7.40 7.64 -13.07
CA SER A 179 5.94 7.68 -13.32
C SER A 179 5.48 9.02 -13.86
N LEU A 180 4.36 9.05 -14.57
CA LEU A 180 3.57 10.24 -14.87
C LEU A 180 2.44 10.30 -13.84
N ARG A 181 2.30 11.40 -13.13
CA ARG A 181 1.22 11.57 -12.16
C ARG A 181 0.10 12.37 -12.77
N ILE A 182 -1.12 11.83 -12.77
CA ILE A 182 -2.33 12.53 -13.22
C ILE A 182 -3.27 12.78 -12.05
N THR A 183 -3.71 14.04 -11.88
CA THR A 183 -4.54 14.47 -10.74
C THR A 183 -5.63 15.45 -11.18
N GLY A 184 -6.70 15.54 -10.41
CA GLY A 184 -7.77 16.53 -10.63
C GLY A 184 -8.67 16.26 -11.83
N GLY A 185 -9.34 17.31 -12.29
CA GLY A 185 -10.45 17.18 -13.25
C GLY A 185 -11.57 16.31 -12.68
N SER A 186 -12.02 15.33 -13.46
CA SER A 186 -13.04 14.37 -13.03
C SER A 186 -12.45 13.04 -12.53
N LEU A 187 -11.15 12.98 -12.26
CA LEU A 187 -10.51 11.79 -11.69
C LEU A 187 -10.68 11.82 -10.17
N GLN A 188 -11.24 10.74 -9.63
CA GLN A 188 -11.49 10.63 -8.20
C GLN A 188 -10.26 10.21 -7.40
N ARG A 189 -9.20 9.78 -8.07
CA ARG A 189 -7.92 9.40 -7.47
C ARG A 189 -6.79 10.01 -8.26
N GLU A 190 -5.72 10.35 -7.55
CA GLU A 190 -4.42 10.56 -8.16
C GLU A 190 -3.93 9.21 -8.69
N VAL A 191 -3.35 9.21 -9.90
CA VAL A 191 -2.84 7.98 -10.52
C VAL A 191 -1.41 8.21 -10.98
N ASP A 192 -0.50 7.37 -10.49
CA ASP A 192 0.86 7.26 -10.97
C ASP A 192 0.90 6.23 -12.11
N VAL A 193 0.94 6.71 -13.34
CA VAL A 193 1.06 5.88 -14.54
C VAL A 193 2.53 5.57 -14.80
N VAL A 194 2.89 4.29 -14.81
CA VAL A 194 4.27 3.80 -14.90
C VAL A 194 4.48 3.09 -16.24
N PRO A 195 5.16 3.74 -17.21
CA PRO A 195 5.53 3.12 -18.48
C PRO A 195 6.51 1.97 -18.27
N SER A 196 6.23 0.84 -18.92
CA SER A 196 6.95 -0.40 -18.69
C SER A 196 6.85 -1.37 -19.88
N ILE A 197 7.70 -2.39 -19.85
CA ILE A 197 7.59 -3.59 -20.69
C ILE A 197 7.69 -4.84 -19.81
N TRP A 198 7.27 -5.98 -20.34
CA TRP A 198 7.41 -7.25 -19.64
C TRP A 198 8.88 -7.66 -19.47
N TRP A 199 9.18 -8.28 -18.33
CA TRP A 199 10.44 -8.99 -18.07
C TRP A 199 10.16 -10.45 -17.76
N ASP A 200 10.52 -11.33 -18.69
CA ASP A 200 10.38 -12.77 -18.56
C ASP A 200 11.54 -13.33 -17.73
N THR A 201 11.33 -13.40 -16.42
CA THR A 201 12.28 -13.99 -15.48
C THR A 201 12.57 -15.44 -15.81
N LYS A 202 13.71 -15.95 -15.33
CA LYS A 202 14.01 -17.39 -15.36
C LYS A 202 12.86 -18.23 -14.81
N GLU A 203 12.33 -17.88 -13.65
CA GLU A 203 11.24 -18.60 -12.99
C GLU A 203 9.95 -18.58 -13.83
N TYR A 204 9.59 -17.43 -14.43
CA TYR A 204 8.46 -17.34 -15.35
C TYR A 204 8.66 -18.22 -16.58
N GLN A 205 9.88 -18.25 -17.14
CA GLN A 205 10.19 -19.07 -18.30
C GLN A 205 9.96 -20.56 -18.03
N HIS A 206 10.29 -21.02 -16.82
CA HIS A 206 10.08 -22.40 -16.37
C HIS A 206 8.63 -22.72 -16.02
N THR A 207 7.97 -21.86 -15.27
CA THR A 207 6.68 -22.17 -14.63
C THR A 207 5.47 -21.70 -15.42
N LYS A 208 5.65 -20.66 -16.25
CA LYS A 208 4.57 -19.89 -16.88
C LYS A 208 3.59 -19.26 -15.88
N ASP A 209 3.95 -19.20 -14.61
CA ASP A 209 3.21 -18.49 -13.58
C ASP A 209 3.39 -16.98 -13.76
N VAL A 210 2.32 -16.31 -14.19
CA VAL A 210 2.32 -14.86 -14.48
C VAL A 210 2.75 -14.01 -13.29
N ASP A 211 2.60 -14.49 -12.06
CA ASP A 211 3.05 -13.77 -10.87
C ASP A 211 4.59 -13.76 -10.75
N GLN A 212 5.28 -14.71 -11.38
CA GLN A 212 6.76 -14.72 -11.50
C GLN A 212 7.27 -13.82 -12.61
N ARG A 213 6.38 -13.32 -13.48
CA ARG A 213 6.75 -12.40 -14.56
C ARG A 213 7.02 -11.01 -13.97
N GLY A 214 8.13 -10.42 -14.34
CA GLY A 214 8.53 -9.09 -13.90
C GLY A 214 8.11 -8.00 -14.88
N VAL A 215 8.39 -6.77 -14.50
CA VAL A 215 8.32 -5.61 -15.39
C VAL A 215 9.64 -4.86 -15.37
N THR A 216 10.00 -4.27 -16.51
CA THR A 216 11.11 -3.34 -16.62
C THR A 216 10.57 -1.93 -16.77
N ILE A 217 11.06 -1.03 -15.92
CA ILE A 217 10.79 0.42 -16.00
C ILE A 217 12.11 1.16 -16.20
N ILE A 218 12.02 2.44 -16.52
CA ILE A 218 13.20 3.31 -16.69
C ILE A 218 13.10 4.54 -15.83
N ASP A 219 14.23 4.89 -15.23
CA ASP A 219 14.45 6.21 -14.67
C ASP A 219 14.83 7.16 -15.81
N LYS A 220 13.95 8.10 -16.17
CA LYS A 220 14.14 8.97 -17.34
C LYS A 220 15.35 9.90 -17.25
N ASN A 221 15.79 10.22 -16.02
CA ASN A 221 16.89 11.15 -15.80
C ASN A 221 18.23 10.45 -15.98
N THR A 222 18.34 9.22 -15.48
CA THR A 222 19.59 8.44 -15.51
C THR A 222 19.65 7.42 -16.65
N ARG A 223 18.51 7.17 -17.32
CA ARG A 223 18.29 6.07 -18.29
C ARG A 223 18.61 4.68 -17.75
N GLN A 224 18.62 4.52 -16.43
CA GLN A 224 18.84 3.21 -15.80
C GLN A 224 17.57 2.36 -15.87
N ARG A 225 17.75 1.09 -16.24
CA ARG A 225 16.70 0.07 -16.19
C ARG A 225 16.50 -0.38 -14.76
N ILE A 226 15.24 -0.57 -14.39
CA ILE A 226 14.85 -1.07 -13.08
C ILE A 226 13.95 -2.28 -13.31
N TYR A 227 14.44 -3.44 -12.89
CA TYR A 227 13.71 -4.71 -12.94
C TYR A 227 12.93 -4.90 -11.65
N ASN A 228 11.63 -5.13 -11.76
CA ASN A 228 10.75 -5.28 -10.60
C ASN A 228 9.87 -6.53 -10.73
N LEU A 229 9.53 -7.10 -9.57
CA LEU A 229 8.59 -8.22 -9.44
C LEU A 229 7.40 -7.82 -8.57
N PRO A 230 6.56 -6.85 -9.01
CA PRO A 230 5.45 -6.34 -8.21
C PRO A 230 4.39 -7.41 -7.98
N PHE A 231 4.11 -8.24 -8.99
CA PHE A 231 3.08 -9.27 -8.93
C PHE A 231 3.47 -10.40 -7.96
N LEU A 232 4.72 -10.85 -8.01
CA LEU A 232 5.26 -11.81 -7.05
C LEU A 232 5.19 -11.28 -5.60
N HIS A 233 5.52 -10.00 -5.40
CA HIS A 233 5.44 -9.37 -4.10
C HIS A 233 3.99 -9.35 -3.58
N ILE A 234 3.05 -8.92 -4.43
CA ILE A 234 1.62 -8.88 -4.10
C ILE A 234 1.13 -10.29 -3.78
N LYS A 235 1.42 -11.28 -4.64
CA LYS A 235 1.06 -12.69 -4.45
C LYS A 235 1.53 -13.20 -3.09
N ARG A 236 2.83 -13.08 -2.79
CA ARG A 236 3.41 -13.62 -1.55
C ARG A 236 2.78 -13.00 -0.30
N ILE A 237 2.52 -11.69 -0.30
CA ILE A 237 1.81 -11.04 0.80
C ILE A 237 0.36 -11.52 0.89
N LYS A 238 -0.36 -11.65 -0.23
CA LYS A 238 -1.73 -12.16 -0.24
C LYS A 238 -1.80 -13.58 0.33
N ASP A 239 -1.01 -14.50 -0.24
CA ASP A 239 -0.98 -15.90 0.16
C ASP A 239 -0.64 -16.05 1.65
N LYS A 240 0.36 -15.32 2.16
CA LYS A 240 0.68 -15.33 3.60
C LYS A 240 -0.45 -14.71 4.44
N CYS A 241 -1.05 -13.61 3.99
CA CYS A 241 -2.12 -12.97 4.72
C CYS A 241 -3.35 -13.87 4.85
N ASP A 242 -3.68 -14.61 3.79
CA ASP A 242 -4.81 -15.53 3.77
C ASP A 242 -4.56 -16.70 4.73
N GLN A 243 -3.33 -17.21 4.81
CA GLN A 243 -2.91 -18.18 5.84
C GLN A 243 -3.03 -17.62 7.27
N CYS A 244 -2.88 -16.30 7.44
CA CYS A 244 -3.00 -15.60 8.71
C CYS A 244 -4.40 -15.03 8.97
N ASN A 245 -5.44 -15.46 8.23
CA ASN A 245 -6.82 -14.95 8.33
C ASN A 245 -6.91 -13.41 8.29
N GLY A 246 -6.09 -12.72 7.50
CA GLY A 246 -6.10 -11.25 7.41
C GLY A 246 -5.21 -10.52 8.42
N GLY A 247 -4.63 -11.20 9.41
CA GLY A 247 -3.81 -10.56 10.47
C GLY A 247 -2.58 -9.81 9.95
N LEU A 248 -1.96 -10.31 8.86
CA LEU A 248 -0.82 -9.65 8.23
C LEU A 248 -1.18 -8.23 7.74
N ARG A 249 -2.22 -8.08 6.90
CA ARG A 249 -2.64 -6.76 6.41
C ARG A 249 -3.08 -5.83 7.54
N LYS A 250 -3.74 -6.35 8.59
CA LYS A 250 -4.07 -5.58 9.80
C LYS A 250 -2.82 -4.97 10.45
N SER A 251 -1.78 -5.77 10.66
CA SER A 251 -0.51 -5.27 11.22
C SER A 251 0.16 -4.21 10.34
N ILE A 252 0.13 -4.41 9.01
CA ILE A 252 0.72 -3.48 8.05
C ILE A 252 -0.01 -2.13 8.09
N ARG A 253 -1.36 -2.13 8.05
CA ARG A 253 -2.17 -0.91 8.15
C ARG A 253 -1.95 -0.19 9.47
N PHE A 254 -1.84 -0.93 10.57
CA PHE A 254 -1.52 -0.36 11.89
C PHE A 254 -0.18 0.40 11.87
N LEU A 255 0.90 -0.24 11.40
CA LEU A 255 2.22 0.38 11.34
C LEU A 255 2.28 1.56 10.38
N LYS A 256 1.59 1.48 9.23
CA LYS A 256 1.48 2.61 8.30
C LYS A 256 0.73 3.79 8.92
N THR A 257 -0.35 3.53 9.65
CA THR A 257 -1.12 4.56 10.35
C THR A 257 -0.26 5.23 11.42
N LEU A 258 0.46 4.43 12.21
CA LEU A 258 1.38 4.92 13.22
C LEU A 258 2.49 5.79 12.63
N LYS A 259 3.09 5.37 11.52
CA LYS A 259 4.07 6.18 10.78
C LYS A 259 3.47 7.52 10.33
N ALA A 260 2.26 7.51 9.77
CA ALA A 260 1.61 8.74 9.29
C ALA A 260 1.29 9.71 10.44
N ASP A 261 0.88 9.18 11.59
CA ASP A 261 0.65 10.00 12.78
C ASP A 261 1.93 10.51 13.43
N SER A 262 3.01 9.72 13.41
CA SER A 262 4.30 10.19 13.93
C SER A 262 4.85 11.35 13.13
N GLU A 263 4.68 11.33 11.79
CA GLU A 263 5.09 12.42 10.91
C GLU A 263 4.31 13.71 11.23
N ALA A 264 2.99 13.61 11.44
CA ALA A 264 2.17 14.74 11.89
C ALA A 264 2.55 15.26 13.30
N GLU A 265 3.15 14.41 14.13
CA GLU A 265 3.69 14.73 15.46
C GLU A 265 5.16 15.20 15.43
N GLY A 266 5.73 15.39 14.25
CA GLY A 266 7.10 15.90 14.06
C GLY A 266 8.19 14.83 14.08
N THR A 267 7.85 13.54 14.12
CA THR A 267 8.78 12.41 14.02
C THR A 267 8.65 11.69 12.68
N LYS A 268 9.59 11.96 11.77
CA LYS A 268 9.65 11.28 10.48
C LYS A 268 10.32 9.90 10.59
N ILE A 269 9.70 8.89 9.97
CA ILE A 269 10.26 7.54 9.83
C ILE A 269 10.52 7.28 8.34
N GLU A 270 11.77 7.03 7.98
CA GLU A 270 12.19 6.76 6.59
C GLU A 270 12.08 5.27 6.23
N LEU A 271 10.95 4.64 6.58
CA LEU A 271 10.57 3.30 6.11
C LEU A 271 9.42 3.41 5.11
N SER A 272 9.59 2.87 3.90
CA SER A 272 8.52 2.89 2.89
C SER A 272 7.36 1.95 3.26
N SER A 273 6.20 2.13 2.64
CA SER A 273 5.09 1.15 2.76
C SER A 273 5.53 -0.25 2.35
N TYR A 274 6.41 -0.34 1.34
CA TYR A 274 6.98 -1.59 0.84
C TYR A 274 7.88 -2.23 1.90
N ASP A 275 8.70 -1.46 2.63
CA ASP A 275 9.54 -1.96 3.72
C ASP A 275 8.69 -2.44 4.90
N ILE A 276 7.69 -1.65 5.33
CA ILE A 276 6.77 -2.04 6.42
C ILE A 276 6.06 -3.35 6.09
N ALA A 277 5.52 -3.47 4.87
CA ALA A 277 4.85 -4.68 4.40
C ALA A 277 5.83 -5.87 4.37
N SER A 278 7.06 -5.64 3.91
CA SER A 278 8.12 -6.65 3.86
C SER A 278 8.58 -7.10 5.24
N LEU A 279 8.69 -6.19 6.21
CA LEU A 279 9.05 -6.53 7.59
C LEU A 279 8.00 -7.45 8.20
N MET A 280 6.72 -7.10 8.08
CA MET A 280 5.64 -7.91 8.62
C MET A 280 5.42 -9.21 7.85
N TYR A 281 5.81 -9.28 6.56
CA TYR A 281 5.81 -10.53 5.80
C TYR A 281 6.70 -11.61 6.46
N HIS A 282 7.63 -11.27 7.35
CA HIS A 282 8.45 -12.25 8.08
C HIS A 282 7.95 -12.57 9.49
N ALA A 283 6.89 -11.90 9.98
CA ALA A 283 6.30 -12.17 11.29
C ALA A 283 5.68 -13.58 11.39
N ASP A 284 5.44 -14.06 12.61
CA ASP A 284 4.88 -15.40 12.84
C ASP A 284 3.41 -15.43 12.43
N GLY A 285 3.09 -16.24 11.41
CA GLY A 285 1.74 -16.32 10.87
C GLY A 285 0.71 -16.94 11.82
N ASN A 286 1.13 -17.86 12.69
CA ASN A 286 0.23 -18.47 13.67
C ASN A 286 -0.20 -17.45 14.71
N ASN A 287 0.72 -16.60 15.16
CA ASN A 287 0.40 -15.54 16.11
C ASN A 287 -0.49 -14.46 15.48
N LEU A 288 -0.32 -14.15 14.18
CA LEU A 288 -1.17 -13.22 13.44
C LEU A 288 -2.60 -13.74 13.18
N ARG A 289 -2.85 -15.05 13.25
CA ARG A 289 -4.10 -15.70 12.80
C ARG A 289 -5.36 -15.33 13.63
N HIS A 290 -5.21 -14.73 14.80
CA HIS A 290 -6.29 -14.48 15.77
C HIS A 290 -7.17 -13.25 15.45
N SER A 291 -7.18 -12.82 14.19
CA SER A 291 -7.68 -11.51 13.72
C SER A 291 -9.20 -11.29 13.78
N GLN A 292 -10.04 -12.33 13.92
CA GLN A 292 -11.49 -12.17 13.81
C GLN A 292 -12.18 -11.77 15.12
N TYR A 293 -11.68 -12.24 16.27
CA TYR A 293 -12.28 -11.99 17.59
C TYR A 293 -11.28 -11.40 18.60
N TYR A 294 -9.98 -11.63 18.40
CA TYR A 294 -8.92 -11.21 19.31
C TYR A 294 -7.92 -10.32 18.57
N GLU A 295 -8.40 -9.21 18.01
CA GLU A 295 -7.59 -8.33 17.16
C GLU A 295 -6.34 -7.78 17.87
N LEU A 296 -6.38 -7.62 19.19
CA LEU A 296 -5.20 -7.21 19.97
C LEU A 296 -4.09 -8.29 19.98
N ALA A 297 -4.37 -9.54 19.62
CA ALA A 297 -3.33 -10.52 19.38
C ALA A 297 -2.44 -10.14 18.18
N VAL A 298 -2.99 -9.48 17.16
CA VAL A 298 -2.21 -8.92 16.04
C VAL A 298 -1.27 -7.82 16.54
N LEU A 299 -1.73 -6.98 17.48
CA LEU A 299 -0.89 -5.95 18.11
C LEU A 299 0.26 -6.61 18.89
N VAL A 300 -0.03 -7.65 19.66
CA VAL A 300 0.96 -8.38 20.46
C VAL A 300 2.02 -9.03 19.58
N GLU A 301 1.63 -9.68 18.47
CA GLU A 301 2.60 -10.26 17.52
C GLU A 301 3.42 -9.18 16.82
N THR A 302 2.78 -8.08 16.39
CA THR A 302 3.48 -6.94 15.77
C THR A 302 4.55 -6.40 16.72
N HIS A 303 4.19 -6.18 17.98
CA HIS A 303 5.12 -5.74 19.02
C HIS A 303 6.25 -6.75 19.26
N ARG A 304 5.92 -8.04 19.44
CA ARG A 304 6.90 -9.10 19.67
C ARG A 304 7.91 -9.17 18.52
N TRP A 305 7.43 -9.17 17.28
CA TRP A 305 8.25 -9.27 16.08
C TRP A 305 9.20 -8.07 15.93
N LEU A 306 8.69 -6.85 16.04
CA LEU A 306 9.52 -5.64 15.91
C LEU A 306 10.57 -5.53 17.02
N ASN A 307 10.25 -5.93 18.26
CA ASN A 307 11.24 -5.98 19.33
C ASN A 307 12.31 -7.06 19.10
N TYR A 308 11.92 -8.23 18.57
CA TYR A 308 12.89 -9.25 18.18
C TYR A 308 13.88 -8.70 17.16
N LEU A 309 13.40 -8.03 16.11
CA LEU A 309 14.28 -7.41 15.10
C LEU A 309 15.16 -6.30 15.68
N ALA A 310 14.61 -5.45 16.56
CA ALA A 310 15.36 -4.39 17.23
C ALA A 310 16.49 -4.93 18.12
N GLN A 311 16.28 -6.07 18.78
CA GLN A 311 17.27 -6.72 19.65
C GLN A 311 18.24 -7.63 18.89
N ASN A 312 17.94 -7.97 17.63
CA ASN A 312 18.74 -8.87 16.81
C ASN A 312 19.06 -8.21 15.44
N PRO A 313 19.95 -7.20 15.39
CA PRO A 313 20.27 -6.49 14.15
C PRO A 313 20.72 -7.40 13.01
N ASN A 314 21.53 -8.42 13.33
CA ASN A 314 21.99 -9.41 12.36
C ASN A 314 20.82 -10.17 11.72
N ALA A 315 19.82 -10.56 12.50
CA ALA A 315 18.63 -11.22 11.96
C ALA A 315 17.79 -10.26 11.11
N ALA A 316 17.64 -9.01 11.54
CA ALA A 316 16.88 -8.00 10.82
C ALA A 316 17.49 -7.66 9.44
N MET A 317 18.82 -7.54 9.37
CA MET A 317 19.56 -7.28 8.12
C MET A 317 19.63 -8.49 7.19
N LEU A 318 19.25 -9.69 7.66
CA LEU A 318 19.16 -10.88 6.81
C LEU A 318 17.83 -10.94 6.04
N LEU A 319 16.81 -10.16 6.42
CA LEU A 319 15.50 -10.23 5.78
C LEU A 319 15.50 -9.62 4.37
N TYR A 320 14.87 -10.35 3.44
CA TYR A 320 14.61 -9.89 2.08
C TYR A 320 13.17 -9.42 1.91
N VAL A 321 12.95 -8.51 0.98
CA VAL A 321 11.59 -8.17 0.55
C VAL A 321 10.88 -9.43 0.00
N PRO A 322 9.54 -9.52 0.04
CA PRO A 322 8.81 -10.74 -0.29
C PRO A 322 9.20 -11.38 -1.61
N ASN A 323 9.48 -10.60 -2.66
CA ASN A 323 9.90 -11.12 -3.98
C ASN A 323 11.41 -11.48 -4.07
N GLY A 324 12.20 -11.26 -3.03
CA GLY A 324 13.60 -11.68 -2.93
C GLY A 324 14.62 -10.74 -3.58
N THR A 325 14.20 -9.62 -4.18
CA THR A 325 15.08 -8.79 -5.02
C THR A 325 16.09 -7.95 -4.25
N ARG A 326 15.82 -7.62 -2.99
CA ARG A 326 16.74 -6.85 -2.13
C ARG A 326 16.55 -7.12 -0.65
N LYS A 327 17.55 -6.76 0.16
CA LYS A 327 17.40 -6.67 1.61
C LYS A 327 16.39 -5.58 1.98
N ILE A 328 15.64 -5.80 3.06
CA ILE A 328 14.75 -4.79 3.62
C ILE A 328 15.58 -3.71 4.32
N ILE A 329 16.52 -4.15 5.16
CA ILE A 329 17.47 -3.32 5.89
C ILE A 329 18.85 -3.63 5.35
N ASP A 330 19.40 -2.69 4.60
CA ASP A 330 20.69 -2.79 3.91
C ASP A 330 21.79 -1.95 4.59
N LYS A 331 21.40 -1.04 5.49
CA LYS A 331 22.30 -0.09 6.17
C LYS A 331 21.80 0.29 7.56
N ASN A 332 22.70 0.85 8.37
CA ASN A 332 22.43 1.23 9.75
C ASN A 332 21.37 2.34 9.86
N GLU A 333 21.27 3.23 8.88
CA GLU A 333 20.27 4.30 8.84
C GLU A 333 18.87 3.68 8.76
N THR A 334 18.65 2.72 7.86
CA THR A 334 17.37 2.00 7.74
C THR A 334 17.06 1.22 9.02
N PHE A 335 18.08 0.66 9.69
CA PHE A 335 17.91 0.00 10.99
C PHE A 335 17.49 0.98 12.11
N ALA A 336 18.05 2.20 12.12
CA ALA A 336 17.64 3.22 13.08
C ALA A 336 16.16 3.62 12.91
N GLU A 337 15.64 3.63 11.67
CA GLU A 337 14.22 3.87 11.41
C GLU A 337 13.32 2.74 11.94
N LEU A 338 13.77 1.48 11.86
CA LEU A 338 13.10 0.36 12.53
C LEU A 338 13.04 0.59 14.05
N LEU A 339 14.14 1.02 14.69
CA LEU A 339 14.16 1.28 16.14
C LEU A 339 13.15 2.36 16.55
N LYS A 340 13.02 3.45 15.76
CA LYS A 340 12.00 4.48 15.98
C LYS A 340 10.59 3.89 15.94
N LEU A 341 10.28 3.14 14.89
CA LEU A 341 8.97 2.49 14.73
C LEU A 341 8.67 1.52 15.88
N THR A 342 9.64 0.69 16.26
CA THR A 342 9.52 -0.24 17.40
C THR A 342 9.24 0.50 18.71
N GLY A 343 9.96 1.59 18.98
CA GLY A 343 9.74 2.40 20.18
C GLY A 343 8.32 2.93 20.29
N MET A 344 7.75 3.41 19.17
CA MET A 344 6.36 3.88 19.14
C MET A 344 5.34 2.76 19.36
N VAL A 345 5.59 1.57 18.82
CA VAL A 345 4.75 0.40 19.08
C VAL A 345 4.81 0.01 20.56
N ASN A 346 5.99 0.04 21.19
CA ASN A 346 6.16 -0.24 22.63
C ASN A 346 5.33 0.71 23.51
N SER A 347 5.32 2.00 23.18
CA SER A 347 4.48 2.98 23.86
C SER A 347 3.00 2.66 23.69
N ILE A 348 2.54 2.35 22.47
CA ILE A 348 1.12 2.04 22.21
C ILE A 348 0.68 0.79 22.97
N VAL A 349 1.45 -0.30 22.93
CA VAL A 349 1.08 -1.54 23.63
C VAL A 349 0.98 -1.30 25.14
N THR A 350 1.86 -0.46 25.69
CA THR A 350 1.80 -0.07 27.10
C THR A 350 0.52 0.70 27.41
N GLU A 351 0.13 1.66 26.57
CA GLU A 351 -1.12 2.41 26.77
C GLU A 351 -2.37 1.52 26.63
N VAL A 352 -2.39 0.58 25.69
CA VAL A 352 -3.48 -0.42 25.58
C VAL A 352 -3.55 -1.28 26.85
N LEU A 353 -2.41 -1.73 27.38
CA LEU A 353 -2.38 -2.49 28.63
C LEU A 353 -2.96 -1.68 29.81
N ARG A 354 -2.51 -0.43 29.98
CA ARG A 354 -2.99 0.48 31.05
C ARG A 354 -4.50 0.69 30.97
N GLU A 355 -5.03 0.82 29.75
CA GLU A 355 -6.47 0.96 29.52
C GLU A 355 -7.25 -0.29 29.93
N ILE A 356 -6.74 -1.48 29.59
CA ILE A 356 -7.39 -2.77 29.90
C ILE A 356 -7.35 -3.07 31.40
N THR A 357 -6.22 -2.81 32.07
CA THR A 357 -6.05 -3.14 33.50
C THR A 357 -6.55 -2.05 34.43
N GLY A 358 -6.71 -0.81 33.92
CA GLY A 358 -6.99 0.37 34.73
C GLY A 358 -5.82 0.81 35.60
N GLN A 359 -4.61 0.30 35.37
CA GLN A 359 -3.42 0.59 36.17
C GLN A 359 -2.48 1.56 35.44
N PRO A 360 -2.46 2.86 35.79
CA PRO A 360 -1.75 3.89 35.01
C PRO A 360 -0.22 3.80 35.10
N THR A 361 0.32 3.16 36.13
CA THR A 361 1.77 2.97 36.32
C THR A 361 2.29 1.68 35.70
N GLU A 362 1.41 0.89 35.09
CA GLU A 362 1.78 -0.40 34.54
C GLU A 362 2.62 -0.26 33.27
N TYR A 363 3.57 -1.17 33.10
CA TYR A 363 4.37 -1.30 31.88
C TYR A 363 4.12 -2.66 31.25
N TYR A 364 4.14 -2.67 29.91
CA TYR A 364 4.00 -3.91 29.17
C TYR A 364 5.22 -4.80 29.35
N THR A 365 4.96 -6.10 29.53
CA THR A 365 5.96 -7.16 29.45
C THR A 365 5.41 -8.29 28.57
N PRO A 366 6.26 -9.10 27.93
CA PRO A 366 5.79 -10.23 27.12
C PRO A 366 4.83 -11.18 27.88
N ALA A 367 5.05 -11.38 29.18
CA ALA A 367 4.17 -12.20 30.03
C ALA A 367 2.75 -11.63 30.14
N LYS A 368 2.60 -10.30 30.10
CA LYS A 368 1.30 -9.61 30.14
C LYS A 368 0.58 -9.58 28.79
N GLY A 369 1.25 -9.98 27.71
CA GLY A 369 0.65 -10.11 26.38
C GLY A 369 -0.59 -11.00 26.36
N ILE A 370 -0.66 -12.00 27.24
CA ILE A 370 -1.82 -12.89 27.36
C ILE A 370 -3.12 -12.15 27.73
N LEU A 371 -3.02 -11.03 28.46
CA LEU A 371 -4.17 -10.20 28.83
C LEU A 371 -4.76 -9.53 27.58
N LEU A 372 -3.91 -9.03 26.69
CA LEU A 372 -4.32 -8.42 25.43
C LEU A 372 -4.86 -9.48 24.45
N ILE A 373 -4.19 -10.63 24.35
CA ILE A 373 -4.61 -11.73 23.44
C ILE A 373 -6.01 -12.23 23.79
N LYS A 374 -6.37 -12.31 25.09
CA LYS A 374 -7.69 -12.81 25.53
C LYS A 374 -8.79 -11.74 25.50
N GLN A 375 -8.46 -10.51 25.17
CA GLN A 375 -9.42 -9.43 25.14
C GLN A 375 -10.26 -9.51 23.87
N ALA A 376 -11.52 -9.91 24.02
CA ALA A 376 -12.53 -9.66 23.01
C ALA A 376 -12.81 -8.15 23.00
N VAL A 377 -12.73 -7.53 21.83
CA VAL A 377 -13.11 -6.13 21.67
C VAL A 377 -14.34 -6.09 20.77
N TYR A 378 -15.45 -5.63 21.32
CA TYR A 378 -16.71 -5.48 20.60
C TYR A 378 -16.80 -4.09 19.99
#